data_AF-A0AA39S171-F1
#
_entry.id   AF-A0AA39S171-F1
#
_cell.length_a   1.000
_cell.length_b   1.000
_cell.length_c   1.000
_cell.angle_alpha   90.00
_cell.angle_beta   90.00
_cell.angle_gamma   90.00
#
_symmetry.space_group_name_H-M   'P 1'
#
loop_
_entity.id
_entity.type
_entity.pdbx_description
1 polymer ?
#
loop_
_entity_poly.entity_id
_entity_poly.type
_entity_poly.pdbx_seq_one_letter_code
_entity_poly.pdbx_strand_id
1 'polypeptide(L)'
;MARIKPQALLIQSKKKKGPNRISLTTIILFGLIVVLALFFLVSTFRHRSHRSSFPADNHEQILGADNSVLDMKNSDLPGYATIITPKGTITVELFKDSSPEVVDEFIDLCQKGHFKGMLFRHIVKHYVIQAGDMDKPGTIEDWTMRGKHYSQLDTSLKHEAFMLGTSKAKHDSRGFDLFITTAPMPDLNEKLIVFGRVVKGEDIVQEIEEVDTDEHYQPKSAIGITNLILKQKI
;
A
#
# COMPACT_ATOMS: atom_id res chain seq x y z
N MET A 1 -13.25 15.77 -76.18
CA MET A 1 -13.97 16.67 -75.25
C MET A 1 -15.46 16.39 -75.34
N ALA A 2 -16.04 15.63 -74.41
CA ALA A 2 -17.45 15.28 -74.44
C ALA A 2 -18.31 16.37 -73.78
N ARG A 3 -19.22 16.98 -74.55
CA ARG A 3 -20.24 17.92 -74.04
C ARG A 3 -21.34 17.13 -73.33
N ILE A 4 -21.40 17.22 -72.00
CA ILE A 4 -22.51 16.68 -71.22
C ILE A 4 -23.72 17.60 -71.42
N LYS A 5 -24.85 17.02 -71.87
CA LYS A 5 -26.11 17.75 -72.13
C LYS A 5 -26.65 18.40 -70.83
N PRO A 6 -27.18 19.64 -70.88
CA PRO A 6 -27.61 20.39 -69.69
C PRO A 6 -28.78 19.76 -68.92
N GLN A 7 -29.46 18.78 -69.51
CA GLN A 7 -30.60 18.11 -68.87
C GLN A 7 -30.20 17.09 -67.80
N ALA A 8 -28.95 16.58 -67.83
CA ALA A 8 -28.45 15.69 -66.78
C ALA A 8 -28.20 16.42 -65.44
N LEU A 9 -27.88 17.72 -65.50
CA LEU A 9 -27.66 18.54 -64.30
C LEU A 9 -28.96 18.89 -63.56
N LEU A 10 -30.08 19.03 -64.29
CA LEU A 10 -31.37 19.34 -63.67
C LEU A 10 -31.98 18.16 -62.90
N ILE A 11 -31.64 16.92 -63.27
CA ILE A 11 -32.12 15.72 -62.55
C ILE A 11 -31.36 15.53 -61.23
N GLN A 12 -30.08 15.92 -61.15
CA GLN A 12 -29.31 15.84 -59.90
C GLN A 12 -29.76 16.84 -58.83
N SER A 13 -30.41 17.95 -59.21
CA SER A 13 -30.88 18.98 -58.27
C SER A 13 -32.10 18.57 -57.43
N LYS A 14 -32.94 17.63 -57.91
CA LYS A 14 -34.20 17.26 -57.23
C LYS A 14 -34.08 16.18 -56.16
N LYS A 15 -32.89 15.67 -55.85
CA LYS A 15 -32.69 14.66 -54.80
C LYS A 15 -32.08 15.25 -53.52
N LYS A 16 -32.55 16.42 -53.07
CA LYS A 16 -32.32 16.83 -51.68
C LYS A 16 -33.22 15.98 -50.77
N LYS A 17 -32.64 14.92 -50.20
CA LYS A 17 -33.23 14.25 -49.02
C LYS A 17 -33.48 15.34 -47.97
N GLY A 18 -34.74 15.51 -47.58
CA GLY A 18 -35.09 16.37 -46.45
C GLY A 18 -34.35 15.93 -45.18
N PRO A 19 -34.26 16.80 -44.16
CA PRO A 19 -33.50 16.50 -42.95
C PRO A 19 -33.94 15.16 -42.36
N ASN A 20 -32.98 14.26 -42.11
CA ASN A 20 -33.25 12.97 -41.48
C ASN A 20 -33.95 13.25 -40.15
N ARG A 21 -35.22 12.81 -40.05
CA ARG A 21 -35.98 12.87 -38.80
C ARG A 21 -35.25 11.96 -37.82
N ILE A 22 -34.67 12.52 -36.77
CA ILE A 22 -33.95 11.74 -35.76
C ILE A 22 -34.94 10.74 -35.17
N SER A 23 -34.65 9.44 -35.29
CA SER A 23 -35.53 8.39 -34.79
C SER A 23 -35.61 8.48 -33.26
N LEU A 24 -36.78 8.25 -32.67
CA LEU A 24 -36.94 8.19 -31.22
C LEU A 24 -35.95 7.21 -30.58
N THR A 25 -35.66 6.10 -31.26
CA THR A 25 -34.67 5.10 -30.82
C THR A 25 -33.25 5.67 -30.73
N THR A 26 -32.85 6.54 -31.67
CA THR A 26 -31.53 7.19 -31.62
C THR A 26 -31.44 8.20 -30.48
N ILE A 27 -32.54 8.89 -30.14
CA ILE A 27 -32.58 9.82 -29.01
C ILE A 27 -32.42 9.06 -27.68
N ILE A 28 -33.13 7.94 -27.52
CA ILE A 28 -33.06 7.10 -26.32
C ILE A 28 -31.65 6.52 -26.17
N LEU A 29 -31.05 6.02 -27.26
CA LEU A 29 -29.71 5.45 -27.24
C LEU A 29 -28.66 6.49 -26.83
N PHE A 30 -28.70 7.70 -27.40
CA PHE A 30 -27.80 8.78 -27.01
C PHE A 30 -28.01 9.20 -25.55
N GLY A 31 -29.25 9.27 -25.08
CA GLY A 31 -29.55 9.56 -23.67
C GLY A 31 -28.92 8.55 -22.72
N LEU A 32 -29.00 7.26 -23.04
CA LEU A 32 -28.43 6.18 -22.23
C LEU A 32 -26.88 6.27 -22.21
N ILE A 33 -26.25 6.56 -23.35
CA ILE A 33 -24.80 6.77 -23.44
C ILE A 33 -24.36 7.97 -22.58
N VAL A 34 -25.10 9.08 -22.62
CA VAL A 34 -24.79 10.27 -21.80
C VAL A 34 -24.93 9.96 -20.30
N VAL A 35 -25.96 9.23 -19.90
CA VAL A 35 -26.15 8.82 -18.49
C VAL A 35 -25.02 7.91 -18.03
N LEU A 36 -24.62 6.93 -18.83
CA LEU A 36 -23.47 6.06 -18.52
C LEU A 36 -22.17 6.86 -18.46
N ALA A 37 -21.93 7.78 -19.42
CA ALA A 37 -20.75 8.63 -19.41
C ALA A 37 -20.71 9.52 -18.16
N LEU A 38 -21.84 10.11 -17.75
CA LEU A 38 -21.96 10.87 -16.51
C LEU A 38 -21.75 10.00 -15.28
N PHE A 39 -22.27 8.76 -15.28
CA PHE A 39 -22.04 7.82 -14.19
C PHE A 39 -20.56 7.44 -14.07
N PHE A 40 -19.87 7.17 -15.19
CA PHE A 40 -18.43 6.94 -15.21
C PHE A 40 -17.65 8.20 -14.81
N LEU A 41 -18.07 9.39 -15.25
CA LEU A 41 -17.46 10.65 -14.86
C LEU A 41 -17.62 10.91 -13.37
N VAL A 42 -18.81 10.67 -12.80
CA VAL A 42 -19.09 10.82 -11.37
C VAL A 42 -18.39 9.74 -10.55
N SER A 43 -18.33 8.50 -11.04
CA SER A 43 -17.59 7.41 -10.39
C SER A 43 -16.09 7.71 -10.36
N THR A 44 -15.52 8.15 -11.48
CA THR A 44 -14.11 8.56 -11.54
C THR A 44 -13.87 9.84 -10.76
N PHE A 45 -14.79 10.80 -10.77
CA PHE A 45 -14.68 12.03 -10.00
C PHE A 45 -14.84 11.79 -8.50
N ARG A 46 -15.73 10.92 -8.02
CA ARG A 46 -15.81 10.52 -6.60
C ARG A 46 -14.59 9.72 -6.17
N HIS A 47 -14.10 8.83 -7.03
CA HIS A 47 -12.86 8.10 -6.77
C HIS A 47 -11.63 9.03 -6.78
N ARG A 48 -11.64 10.09 -7.59
CA ARG A 48 -10.58 11.09 -7.70
C ARG A 48 -10.72 12.24 -6.68
N SER A 49 -11.92 12.57 -6.21
CA SER A 49 -12.19 13.59 -5.19
C SER A 49 -11.89 13.08 -3.78
N HIS A 50 -11.90 11.76 -3.57
CA HIS A 50 -11.21 11.14 -2.43
C HIS A 50 -9.67 11.07 -2.61
N ARG A 51 -9.14 11.55 -3.75
CA ARG A 51 -7.71 11.53 -4.10
C ARG A 51 -7.12 12.93 -4.37
N SER A 52 -7.73 14.02 -3.90
CA SER A 52 -7.07 15.33 -3.99
C SER A 52 -7.49 16.30 -2.90
N SER A 53 -6.63 16.45 -1.90
CA SER A 53 -6.28 17.76 -1.34
C SER A 53 -4.81 17.69 -0.95
N PHE A 54 -3.95 17.87 -1.95
CA PHE A 54 -2.59 18.38 -1.73
C PHE A 54 -2.66 19.90 -1.84
N PRO A 55 -2.43 20.67 -0.78
CA PRO A 55 -1.84 21.97 -0.93
C PRO A 55 -0.35 21.73 -1.21
N ALA A 56 0.08 22.06 -2.42
CA ALA A 56 1.47 22.38 -2.66
C ALA A 56 1.71 23.73 -1.98
N ASP A 57 2.47 23.74 -0.89
CA ASP A 57 3.06 24.97 -0.39
C ASP A 57 4.58 24.88 -0.41
N ASN A 58 5.15 25.98 -0.86
CA ASN A 58 6.49 26.11 -1.36
C ASN A 58 7.53 26.02 -0.22
N HIS A 59 8.69 25.45 -0.56
CA HIS A 59 9.91 25.59 0.21
C HIS A 59 10.30 27.07 0.32
N GLU A 60 10.25 27.64 1.52
CA GLU A 60 11.15 28.73 1.92
C GLU A 60 11.79 28.40 3.27
N GLN A 61 13.10 28.58 3.31
CA GLN A 61 13.94 28.40 4.49
C GLN A 61 13.70 29.53 5.48
N ILE A 62 13.36 29.21 6.72
CA ILE A 62 13.65 30.10 7.87
C ILE A 62 14.27 29.25 8.99
N LEU A 63 15.56 29.48 9.18
CA LEU A 63 16.30 29.13 10.39
C LEU A 63 15.81 30.02 11.54
N GLY A 64 15.41 29.41 12.65
CA GLY A 64 15.33 30.10 13.94
C GLY A 64 13.98 29.99 14.66
N ALA A 65 14.02 29.30 15.80
CA ALA A 65 13.15 29.46 16.97
C ALA A 65 11.64 29.19 16.79
N ASP A 66 11.19 27.99 17.17
CA ASP A 66 10.28 27.82 18.32
C ASP A 66 10.19 26.33 18.73
N ASN A 67 10.83 25.97 19.85
CA ASN A 67 10.80 24.62 20.45
C ASN A 67 9.61 24.43 21.40
N SER A 68 8.49 25.14 21.23
CA SER A 68 7.37 25.11 22.17
C SER A 68 6.05 24.50 21.66
N VAL A 69 6.02 24.00 20.41
CA VAL A 69 4.80 23.41 19.81
C VAL A 69 4.83 21.87 19.76
N LEU A 70 5.99 21.24 19.98
CA LEU A 70 6.14 19.77 19.88
C LEU A 70 5.63 18.99 21.11
N ASP A 71 5.41 19.64 22.24
CA ASP A 71 5.13 18.95 23.50
C ASP A 71 3.64 18.73 23.83
N MET A 72 2.70 19.22 23.00
CA MET A 72 1.24 19.13 23.30
C MET A 72 0.44 18.16 22.40
N LYS A 73 1.11 17.32 21.60
CA LYS A 73 0.42 16.37 20.68
C LYS A 73 0.73 14.89 20.91
N ASN A 74 1.49 14.53 21.95
CA ASN A 74 1.91 13.14 22.19
C ASN A 74 0.90 12.28 22.99
N SER A 75 -0.17 12.84 23.58
CA SER A 75 -1.10 12.07 24.41
C SER A 75 -2.19 11.32 23.67
N ASP A 76 -2.50 11.70 22.42
CA ASP A 76 -3.66 11.16 21.68
C ASP A 76 -3.28 10.20 20.54
N LEU A 77 -2.00 10.10 20.23
CA LEU A 77 -1.49 9.25 19.15
C LEU A 77 -1.48 7.78 19.60
N PRO A 78 -1.85 6.84 18.71
CA PRO A 78 -1.89 5.42 19.06
C PRO A 78 -0.48 4.91 19.36
N GLY A 79 -0.27 4.38 20.57
CA GLY A 79 0.98 3.72 20.97
C GLY A 79 1.04 2.24 20.58
N TYR A 80 -0.07 1.67 20.12
CA TYR A 80 -0.18 0.25 19.78
C TYR A 80 -0.91 0.05 18.46
N ALA A 81 -0.64 -1.08 17.82
CA ALA A 81 -1.43 -1.57 16.71
C ALA A 81 -1.73 -3.06 16.87
N THR A 82 -2.84 -3.49 16.29
CA THR A 82 -3.32 -4.87 16.31
C THR A 82 -3.43 -5.36 14.87
N ILE A 83 -2.54 -6.28 14.49
CA ILE A 83 -2.48 -6.93 13.19
C ILE A 83 -3.35 -8.18 13.26
N ILE A 84 -4.39 -8.25 12.43
CA ILE A 84 -5.32 -9.37 12.39
C ILE A 84 -4.96 -10.22 11.18
N THR A 85 -4.73 -11.51 11.40
CA THR A 85 -4.40 -12.49 10.38
C THR A 85 -5.36 -13.69 10.48
N PRO A 86 -5.43 -14.57 9.46
CA PRO A 86 -6.18 -15.82 9.55
C PRO A 86 -5.69 -16.77 10.65
N LYS A 87 -4.42 -16.63 11.08
CA LYS A 87 -3.80 -17.46 12.12
C LYS A 87 -4.06 -16.95 13.52
N GLY A 88 -4.34 -15.65 13.66
CA GLY A 88 -4.55 -15.03 14.95
C GLY A 88 -4.27 -13.54 14.93
N THR A 89 -4.20 -12.97 16.12
CA THR A 89 -4.01 -11.54 16.31
C THR A 89 -2.65 -11.26 16.95
N ILE A 90 -1.91 -10.32 16.36
CA ILE A 90 -0.60 -9.89 16.84
C ILE A 90 -0.74 -8.43 17.31
N THR A 91 -0.39 -8.15 18.56
CA THR A 91 -0.37 -6.77 19.08
C THR A 91 1.05 -6.28 19.13
N VAL A 92 1.28 -5.09 18.59
CA VAL A 92 2.57 -4.42 18.53
C VAL A 92 2.53 -3.10 19.29
N GLU A 93 3.61 -2.79 19.98
CA GLU A 93 3.92 -1.47 20.56
C GLU A 93 4.74 -0.66 19.53
N LEU A 94 4.43 0.62 19.40
CA LEU A 94 5.07 1.53 18.44
C LEU A 94 6.07 2.45 19.15
N PHE A 95 7.29 2.54 18.63
CA PHE A 95 8.40 3.31 19.19
C PHE A 95 8.46 4.73 18.63
N LYS A 96 7.46 5.54 18.96
CA LYS A 96 7.35 6.92 18.45
C LYS A 96 8.58 7.77 18.79
N ASP A 97 9.14 7.60 19.97
CA ASP A 97 10.32 8.37 20.41
C ASP A 97 11.59 8.02 19.61
N SER A 98 11.69 6.79 19.10
CA SER A 98 12.86 6.32 18.36
C SER A 98 12.75 6.50 16.85
N SER A 99 11.53 6.47 16.29
CA SER A 99 11.31 6.56 14.84
C SER A 99 10.01 7.30 14.51
N PRO A 100 9.90 8.60 14.86
CA PRO A 100 8.64 9.35 14.80
C PRO A 100 8.08 9.44 13.38
N GLU A 101 8.92 9.74 12.39
CA GLU A 101 8.51 9.89 10.99
C GLU A 101 7.90 8.59 10.42
N VAL A 102 8.53 7.44 10.71
CA VAL A 102 8.04 6.13 10.26
C VAL A 102 6.77 5.72 10.98
N VAL A 103 6.67 5.99 12.29
CA VAL A 103 5.45 5.72 13.06
C VAL A 103 4.28 6.56 12.55
N ASP A 104 4.51 7.85 12.26
CA ASP A 104 3.48 8.73 11.72
C ASP A 104 3.00 8.28 10.33
N GLU A 105 3.93 7.87 9.45
CA GLU A 105 3.60 7.29 8.16
C GLU A 105 2.81 5.98 8.30
N PHE A 106 3.23 5.08 9.18
CA PHE A 106 2.53 3.83 9.46
C PHE A 106 1.10 4.06 9.94
N ILE A 107 0.90 5.04 10.84
CA ILE A 107 -0.42 5.42 11.35
C ILE A 107 -1.30 5.95 10.22
N ASP A 108 -0.79 6.86 9.39
CA ASP A 108 -1.52 7.42 8.25
C ASP A 108 -1.92 6.34 7.24
N LEU A 109 -1.00 5.43 6.90
CA LEU A 109 -1.27 4.29 6.01
C LEU A 109 -2.30 3.32 6.59
N CYS A 110 -2.26 3.07 7.91
CA CYS A 110 -3.27 2.28 8.57
C CYS A 110 -4.66 2.92 8.47
N GLN A 111 -4.76 4.23 8.71
CA GLN A 111 -6.05 4.96 8.60
C GLN A 111 -6.60 4.94 7.17
N LYS A 112 -5.71 4.93 6.17
CA LYS A 112 -6.05 4.77 4.74
C LYS A 112 -6.40 3.32 4.36
N GLY A 113 -6.26 2.36 5.27
CA GLY A 113 -6.52 0.94 5.02
C GLY A 113 -5.46 0.24 4.16
N HIS A 114 -4.25 0.79 4.05
CA HIS A 114 -3.17 0.29 3.19
C HIS A 114 -2.81 -1.18 3.48
N PHE A 115 -2.80 -1.58 4.75
CA PHE A 115 -2.40 -2.93 5.17
C PHE A 115 -3.52 -3.97 5.03
N LYS A 116 -4.75 -3.56 4.73
CA LYS A 116 -5.89 -4.48 4.64
C LYS A 116 -5.76 -5.35 3.38
N GLY A 117 -5.63 -6.66 3.57
CA GLY A 117 -5.43 -7.62 2.49
C GLY A 117 -3.98 -7.75 2.02
N MET A 118 -3.03 -7.10 2.72
CA MET A 118 -1.60 -7.20 2.40
C MET A 118 -1.09 -8.61 2.67
N LEU A 119 -0.43 -9.23 1.70
CA LEU A 119 0.08 -10.60 1.81
C LEU A 119 1.46 -10.65 2.46
N PHE A 120 1.73 -11.75 3.16
CA PHE A 120 3.09 -12.12 3.54
C PHE A 120 3.78 -12.69 2.30
N ARG A 121 4.68 -11.90 1.72
CA ARG A 121 5.38 -12.24 0.47
C ARG A 121 6.54 -13.18 0.71
N HIS A 122 7.31 -12.94 1.77
CA HIS A 122 8.43 -13.78 2.15
C HIS A 122 8.37 -14.16 3.62
N ILE A 123 8.55 -15.45 3.90
CA ILE A 123 8.64 -16.02 5.24
C ILE A 123 9.95 -16.80 5.32
N VAL A 124 10.94 -16.19 5.97
CA VAL A 124 12.27 -16.80 6.13
C VAL A 124 12.41 -17.24 7.57
N LYS A 125 12.45 -18.56 7.79
CA LYS A 125 12.57 -19.17 9.12
C LYS A 125 13.84 -18.69 9.85
N HIS A 126 13.70 -18.47 11.15
CA HIS A 126 14.69 -17.94 12.07
C HIS A 126 15.28 -16.61 11.61
N TYR A 127 14.47 -15.78 10.96
CA TYR A 127 14.92 -14.51 10.41
C TYR A 127 13.78 -13.48 10.42
N VAL A 128 12.86 -13.56 9.45
CA VAL A 128 11.90 -12.47 9.22
C VAL A 128 10.69 -12.90 8.38
N ILE A 129 9.56 -12.28 8.67
CA ILE A 129 8.35 -12.28 7.87
C ILE A 129 8.22 -10.90 7.22
N GLN A 130 8.05 -10.86 5.90
CA GLN A 130 7.82 -9.65 5.11
C GLN A 130 6.39 -9.61 4.57
N ALA A 131 5.66 -8.55 4.89
CA ALA A 131 4.39 -8.18 4.27
C ALA A 131 4.57 -6.97 3.35
N GLY A 132 4.03 -7.00 2.13
CA GLY A 132 4.19 -5.88 1.21
C GLY A 132 3.92 -6.23 -0.25
N ASP A 133 4.29 -5.31 -1.14
CA ASP A 133 4.00 -5.43 -2.58
C ASP A 133 5.27 -5.58 -3.44
N MET A 134 6.45 -5.32 -2.89
CA MET A 134 7.69 -5.32 -3.68
C MET A 134 8.46 -6.65 -3.61
N ASP A 135 8.34 -7.45 -4.66
CA ASP A 135 9.39 -8.41 -5.04
C ASP A 135 10.52 -7.64 -5.72
N LYS A 136 11.44 -7.05 -4.94
CA LYS A 136 12.66 -6.47 -5.52
C LYS A 136 13.62 -7.61 -5.87
N PRO A 137 13.92 -7.86 -7.16
CA PRO A 137 14.89 -8.87 -7.55
C PRO A 137 16.27 -8.47 -7.00
N GLY A 138 16.77 -9.22 -6.02
CA GLY A 138 18.02 -8.93 -5.31
C GLY A 138 17.88 -8.82 -3.79
N THR A 139 16.69 -8.49 -3.27
CA THR A 139 16.45 -8.53 -1.81
C THR A 139 16.36 -9.98 -1.33
N ILE A 140 15.76 -10.88 -2.12
CA ILE A 140 15.51 -12.28 -1.74
C ILE A 140 16.81 -13.07 -1.51
N GLU A 141 17.81 -12.92 -2.38
CA GLU A 141 19.07 -13.68 -2.30
C GLU A 141 19.90 -13.35 -1.06
N ASP A 142 20.03 -12.06 -0.70
CA ASP A 142 20.73 -11.63 0.52
C ASP A 142 20.01 -12.14 1.78
N TRP A 143 18.67 -12.17 1.77
CA TRP A 143 17.88 -12.55 2.94
C TRP A 143 17.89 -14.07 3.14
N THR A 144 17.84 -14.82 2.04
CA THR A 144 18.01 -16.28 1.99
C THR A 144 19.35 -16.72 2.58
N MET A 145 20.45 -16.11 2.12
CA MET A 145 21.79 -16.45 2.60
C MET A 145 21.93 -16.18 4.10
N ARG A 146 21.36 -15.08 4.57
CA ARG A 146 21.44 -14.71 5.99
C ARG A 146 20.51 -15.51 6.88
N GLY A 147 19.30 -15.87 6.45
CA GLY A 147 18.44 -16.77 7.22
C GLY A 147 19.14 -18.09 7.54
N LYS A 148 19.86 -18.66 6.57
CA LYS A 148 20.71 -19.84 6.79
C LYS A 148 21.82 -19.56 7.82
N HIS A 149 22.49 -18.43 7.73
CA HIS A 149 23.55 -18.06 8.67
C HIS A 149 23.02 -17.89 10.11
N TYR A 150 21.90 -17.20 10.30
CA TYR A 150 21.32 -16.97 11.63
C TYR A 150 20.73 -18.24 12.24
N SER A 151 20.21 -19.17 11.44
CA SER A 151 19.78 -20.49 11.93
C SER A 151 20.94 -21.33 12.52
N GLN A 152 22.19 -20.97 12.23
CA GLN A 152 23.39 -21.68 12.68
C GLN A 152 24.13 -20.97 13.83
N LEU A 153 23.75 -19.75 14.20
CA LEU A 153 24.41 -18.98 15.25
C LEU A 153 23.75 -19.23 16.61
N ASP A 154 24.54 -19.53 17.64
CA ASP A 154 24.10 -19.58 19.03
C ASP A 154 23.55 -18.21 19.46
N THR A 155 22.39 -18.21 20.12
CA THR A 155 21.46 -17.09 20.43
C THR A 155 22.01 -15.99 21.39
N SER A 156 23.29 -15.64 21.29
CA SER A 156 23.96 -14.70 22.21
C SER A 156 24.10 -13.27 21.66
N LEU A 157 23.60 -12.98 20.45
CA LEU A 157 23.77 -11.67 19.85
C LEU A 157 22.64 -10.71 20.21
N LYS A 158 23.05 -9.55 20.72
CA LYS A 158 22.22 -8.43 21.18
C LYS A 158 21.36 -7.88 20.05
N HIS A 159 20.14 -8.38 19.85
CA HIS A 159 18.93 -7.70 19.33
C HIS A 159 17.75 -8.62 19.71
N GLU A 160 16.63 -8.06 20.16
CA GLU A 160 15.46 -8.85 20.59
C GLU A 160 14.72 -9.42 19.37
N ALA A 161 14.17 -10.62 19.48
CA ALA A 161 13.25 -11.17 18.47
C ALA A 161 11.93 -10.39 18.47
N PHE A 162 11.08 -10.63 17.47
CA PHE A 162 9.74 -10.03 17.39
C PHE A 162 9.73 -8.50 17.27
N MET A 163 10.72 -7.95 16.58
CA MET A 163 10.80 -6.53 16.26
C MET A 163 10.00 -6.22 14.99
N LEU A 164 9.35 -5.06 15.00
CA LEU A 164 8.59 -4.52 13.87
C LEU A 164 9.43 -3.47 13.15
N GLY A 165 9.57 -3.61 11.83
CA GLY A 165 10.39 -2.71 11.03
C GLY A 165 9.85 -2.45 9.63
N THR A 166 10.45 -1.47 8.96
CA THR A 166 10.22 -1.15 7.55
C THR A 166 11.56 -1.04 6.81
N SER A 167 11.53 -1.08 5.48
CA SER A 167 12.74 -0.91 4.67
C SER A 167 13.25 0.54 4.72
N LYS A 168 14.56 0.75 4.58
CA LYS A 168 15.17 2.10 4.56
C LYS A 168 14.97 2.87 3.24
N ALA A 169 14.39 2.23 2.23
CA ALA A 169 14.13 2.88 0.94
C ALA A 169 13.01 3.91 1.12
N LYS A 170 13.09 5.06 0.42
CA LYS A 170 12.00 6.05 0.44
C LYS A 170 10.68 5.37 0.07
N HIS A 171 9.75 5.38 1.02
CA HIS A 171 8.39 4.92 0.81
C HIS A 171 7.70 5.90 -0.13
N ASP A 172 7.39 5.43 -1.34
CA ASP A 172 6.31 6.05 -2.10
C ASP A 172 4.98 5.53 -1.54
N SER A 173 3.85 6.13 -1.95
CA SER A 173 2.50 5.75 -1.49
C SER A 173 2.10 4.27 -1.70
N ARG A 174 2.95 3.45 -2.35
CA ARG A 174 2.76 2.01 -2.58
C ARG A 174 3.86 1.14 -1.95
N GLY A 175 4.81 1.73 -1.22
CA GLY A 175 6.10 1.11 -0.88
C GLY A 175 6.37 0.87 0.60
N PHE A 176 5.34 0.82 1.46
CA PHE A 176 5.54 0.52 2.88
C PHE A 176 5.49 -0.99 3.11
N ASP A 177 6.67 -1.61 3.12
CA ASP A 177 6.85 -3.02 3.48
C ASP A 177 6.94 -3.17 4.99
N LEU A 178 6.15 -4.08 5.55
CA LEU A 178 6.15 -4.40 6.98
C LEU A 178 7.01 -5.64 7.23
N PHE A 179 7.95 -5.55 8.16
CA PHE A 179 8.81 -6.66 8.58
C PHE A 179 8.56 -7.01 10.03
N ILE A 180 8.46 -8.31 10.33
CA ILE A 180 8.42 -8.84 11.70
C ILE A 180 9.57 -9.83 11.83
N THR A 181 10.52 -9.56 12.73
CA THR A 181 11.61 -10.52 12.98
C THR A 181 11.12 -11.69 13.82
N THR A 182 11.66 -12.89 13.56
CA THR A 182 11.31 -14.10 14.32
C THR A 182 12.48 -14.60 15.17
N ALA A 183 13.69 -14.08 14.92
CA ALA A 183 14.89 -14.37 15.67
C ALA A 183 15.73 -13.11 15.92
N PRO A 184 16.66 -13.14 16.89
CA PRO A 184 17.66 -12.09 17.08
C PRO A 184 18.48 -11.82 15.81
N MET A 185 18.53 -10.55 15.39
CA MET A 185 19.27 -10.12 14.21
C MET A 185 20.25 -8.99 14.59
N PRO A 186 21.57 -9.25 14.66
CA PRO A 186 22.58 -8.25 15.03
C PRO A 186 22.65 -7.06 14.07
N ASP A 187 22.45 -7.33 12.78
CA ASP A 187 22.55 -6.33 11.70
C ASP A 187 21.17 -5.72 11.37
N LEU A 188 20.17 -5.90 12.25
CA LEU A 188 18.79 -5.50 12.00
C LEU A 188 18.69 -4.00 11.70
N ASN A 189 19.32 -3.17 12.53
CA ASN A 189 19.30 -1.72 12.41
C ASN A 189 20.06 -1.20 11.19
N GLU A 190 20.96 -1.99 10.60
CA GLU A 190 21.62 -1.62 9.35
C GLU A 190 20.70 -1.82 8.15
N LYS A 191 19.79 -2.80 8.22
CA LYS A 191 18.90 -3.19 7.11
C LYS A 191 17.53 -2.53 7.16
N LEU A 192 16.96 -2.40 8.35
CA LEU A 192 15.59 -1.94 8.57
C LEU A 192 15.57 -0.72 9.48
N ILE A 193 14.48 0.04 9.38
CA ILE A 193 14.12 1.03 10.41
C ILE A 193 13.16 0.31 11.36
N VAL A 194 13.64 0.01 12.56
CA VAL A 194 12.81 -0.60 13.61
C VAL A 194 11.94 0.49 14.24
N PHE A 195 10.63 0.28 14.22
CA PHE A 195 9.67 1.26 14.72
C PHE A 195 8.67 0.68 15.72
N GLY A 196 8.84 -0.58 16.12
CA GLY A 196 8.01 -1.21 17.14
C GLY A 196 8.47 -2.61 17.52
N ARG A 197 7.68 -3.27 18.37
CA ARG A 197 7.87 -4.68 18.76
C ARG A 197 6.53 -5.36 18.99
N VAL A 198 6.51 -6.68 18.87
CA VAL A 198 5.37 -7.50 19.32
C VAL A 198 5.34 -7.51 20.84
N VAL A 199 4.14 -7.35 21.40
CA VAL A 199 3.88 -7.44 22.85
C VAL A 199 2.84 -8.50 23.19
N LYS A 200 2.07 -8.99 22.20
CA LYS A 200 1.18 -10.15 22.31
C LYS A 200 1.08 -10.87 20.97
N GLY A 201 0.98 -12.20 20.98
CA GLY A 201 0.84 -13.01 19.77
C GLY A 201 2.17 -13.45 19.16
N GLU A 202 3.23 -13.60 19.97
CA GLU A 202 4.52 -14.17 19.53
C GLU A 202 4.35 -15.60 18.99
N ASP A 203 3.47 -16.38 19.62
CA ASP A 203 3.05 -17.71 19.18
C ASP A 203 2.41 -17.68 17.79
N ILE A 204 1.62 -16.65 17.49
CA ILE A 204 1.00 -16.45 16.16
C ILE A 204 2.07 -16.08 15.12
N VAL A 205 3.05 -15.27 15.50
CA VAL A 205 4.19 -14.93 14.62
C VAL A 205 4.97 -16.19 14.26
N GLN A 206 5.25 -17.05 15.24
CA GLN A 206 5.91 -18.35 15.03
C GLN A 206 5.05 -19.30 14.19
N GLU A 207 3.73 -19.32 14.39
CA GLU A 207 2.85 -20.16 13.55
C GLU A 207 2.85 -19.70 12.09
N ILE A 208 2.91 -18.38 11.84
CA ILE A 208 3.05 -17.83 10.49
C ILE A 208 4.41 -18.20 9.90
N GLU A 209 5.48 -18.14 10.69
CA GLU A 209 6.83 -18.53 10.28
C GLU A 209 6.93 -20.00 9.83
N GLU A 210 6.19 -20.89 10.48
CA GLU A 210 6.22 -22.32 10.19
C GLU A 210 5.38 -22.75 8.97
N VAL A 211 4.71 -21.81 8.29
CA VAL A 211 3.97 -22.09 7.06
C VAL A 211 4.88 -22.62 5.97
N ASP A 212 4.39 -23.58 5.19
CA ASP A 212 5.10 -24.12 4.04
C ASP A 212 5.39 -23.04 2.99
N THR A 213 6.67 -22.85 2.70
CA THR A 213 7.15 -21.95 1.64
C THR A 213 7.72 -22.72 0.45
N ASP A 214 7.85 -22.05 -0.69
CA ASP A 214 8.61 -22.53 -1.84
C ASP A 214 10.12 -22.22 -1.70
N GLU A 215 10.88 -22.47 -2.77
CA GLU A 215 12.33 -22.23 -2.82
C GLU A 215 12.71 -20.73 -2.73
N HIS A 216 11.75 -19.84 -2.95
CA HIS A 216 11.91 -18.39 -2.86
C HIS A 216 11.33 -17.82 -1.56
N TYR A 217 11.03 -18.69 -0.58
CA TYR A 217 10.44 -18.31 0.71
C TYR A 217 9.03 -17.71 0.61
N GLN A 218 8.34 -17.94 -0.51
CA GLN A 218 6.96 -17.51 -0.68
C GLN A 218 6.00 -18.55 -0.10
N PRO A 219 5.00 -18.16 0.71
CA PRO A 219 4.02 -19.11 1.24
C PRO A 219 3.26 -19.81 0.13
N LYS A 220 3.18 -21.15 0.17
CA LYS A 220 2.42 -21.94 -0.81
C LYS A 220 0.92 -21.66 -0.76
N SER A 221 0.43 -21.29 0.41
CA SER A 221 -0.93 -20.82 0.63
C SER A 221 -0.91 -19.34 0.97
N ALA A 222 -1.73 -18.55 0.26
CA ALA A 222 -1.82 -17.12 0.50
C ALA A 222 -2.24 -16.83 1.94
N ILE A 223 -1.37 -16.14 2.67
CA ILE A 223 -1.59 -15.69 4.05
C ILE A 223 -1.18 -14.22 4.14
N GLY A 224 -1.88 -13.45 4.96
CA GLY A 224 -1.62 -12.02 5.07
C GLY A 224 -2.44 -11.33 6.15
N ILE A 225 -2.31 -10.02 6.17
CA ILE A 225 -3.00 -9.11 7.07
C ILE A 225 -4.44 -8.96 6.58
N THR A 226 -5.39 -9.47 7.35
CA THR A 226 -6.82 -9.30 7.07
C THR A 226 -7.28 -7.90 7.45
N ASN A 227 -6.76 -7.34 8.54
CA ASN A 227 -7.04 -5.98 8.97
C ASN A 227 -5.95 -5.48 9.94
N LEU A 228 -5.85 -4.17 10.11
CA LEU A 228 -4.94 -3.54 11.07
C LEU A 228 -5.68 -2.44 11.84
N ILE A 229 -5.61 -2.47 13.17
CA ILE A 229 -6.36 -1.57 14.05
C ILE A 229 -5.40 -0.84 14.98
N LEU A 230 -5.48 0.49 15.02
CA LEU A 230 -4.69 1.34 15.91
C LEU A 230 -5.35 1.41 17.30
N LYS A 231 -4.51 1.41 18.35
CA LYS A 231 -4.94 1.48 19.75
C LYS A 231 -4.05 2.45 20.54
N GLN A 232 -4.64 3.16 21.49
CA GLN A 232 -3.88 4.01 22.43
C GLN A 232 -3.29 3.20 23.59
N LYS A 233 -3.98 2.15 24.03
CA LYS A 233 -3.59 1.26 25.12
C LYS A 233 -3.89 -0.20 24.75
N ILE A 234 -3.21 -1.13 25.42
CA ILE A 234 -3.31 -2.58 25.20
C ILE A 234 -4.72 -3.11 25.49
#